data_AF-A0A845YU01-F1
#
_entry.id   AF-A0A845YU01-F1
#
_cell.length_a   1.000
_cell.length_b   1.000
_cell.length_c   1.000
_cell.angle_alpha   90.00
_cell.angle_beta   90.00
_cell.angle_gamma   90.00
#
_symmetry.space_group_name_H-M   'P 1'
#
loop_
_entity.id
_entity.type
_entity.pdbx_description
1 polymer ?
#
loop_
_entity_poly.entity_id
_entity_poly.type
_entity_poly.pdbx_seq_one_letter_code
_entity_poly.pdbx_strand_id
1 'polypeptide(L)'
;MKVFRVLRVSVTKIAESPLKLSIQAEGLTATSGWTNPRLDNSADPNPDDSVLEFSFDGDKPSDISLPRLTPIMTTVDFTPTNGADAVIVSARTNSITVHAGEFVTPGQISSQPTTLAVGEEEPQFTTW
;
A
#
# COMPACT_ATOMS: atom_id res chain seq x y z
N MET A 1 13.08 -7.88 -7.22
CA MET A 1 13.75 -6.58 -7.47
C MET A 1 12.76 -5.52 -7.04
N LYS A 2 13.15 -4.52 -6.23
CA LYS A 2 12.17 -3.61 -5.65
C LYS A 2 11.45 -2.79 -6.71
N VAL A 3 10.12 -2.71 -6.58
CA VAL A 3 9.26 -1.80 -7.33
C VAL A 3 9.75 -0.37 -7.12
N PHE A 4 9.62 0.48 -8.14
CA PHE A 4 10.20 1.82 -8.10
C PHE A 4 9.62 2.65 -6.96
N ARG A 5 8.28 2.68 -6.84
CA ARG A 5 7.58 3.46 -5.81
C ARG A 5 6.29 2.75 -5.39
N VAL A 6 5.94 2.82 -4.12
CA VAL A 6 4.59 2.49 -3.63
C VAL A 6 3.75 3.78 -3.57
N LEU A 7 2.52 3.71 -4.07
CA LEU A 7 1.55 4.82 -4.10
C LEU A 7 0.54 4.70 -2.98
N ARG A 8 0.03 3.49 -2.75
CA ARG A 8 -1.01 3.21 -1.75
C ARG A 8 -0.82 1.83 -1.17
N VAL A 9 -1.13 1.71 0.11
CA VAL A 9 -1.24 0.44 0.81
C VAL A 9 -2.59 0.40 1.49
N SER A 10 -3.30 -0.72 1.37
CA SER A 10 -4.57 -0.96 2.04
C SER A 10 -4.48 -2.29 2.76
N VAL A 11 -4.82 -2.32 4.06
CA VAL A 11 -4.77 -3.53 4.87
C VAL A 11 -6.19 -3.88 5.31
N THR A 12 -6.62 -5.09 4.97
CA THR A 12 -7.96 -5.59 5.28
C THR A 12 -7.90 -6.74 6.29
N LYS A 13 -8.61 -6.65 7.41
CA LYS A 13 -8.73 -7.74 8.40
C LYS A 13 -9.73 -8.78 7.92
N ILE A 14 -9.27 -9.83 7.25
CA ILE A 14 -10.15 -10.87 6.68
C ILE A 14 -10.64 -11.90 7.70
N ALA A 15 -9.93 -12.10 8.80
CA ALA A 15 -10.37 -12.92 9.95
C ALA A 15 -9.71 -12.44 11.24
N GLU A 16 -10.34 -12.69 12.40
CA GLU A 16 -9.81 -12.27 13.71
C GLU A 16 -9.26 -13.43 14.55
N SER A 17 -9.62 -14.69 14.27
CA SER A 17 -9.20 -15.85 15.06
C SER A 17 -9.00 -17.11 14.20
N PRO A 18 -7.77 -17.40 13.75
CA PRO A 18 -6.56 -16.58 13.89
C PRO A 18 -6.64 -15.27 13.08
N LEU A 19 -5.95 -14.22 13.52
CA LEU A 19 -5.88 -12.95 12.82
C LEU A 19 -5.31 -13.18 11.41
N LYS A 20 -6.08 -12.83 10.38
CA LYS A 20 -5.64 -12.86 8.99
C LYS A 20 -5.83 -11.49 8.37
N LEU A 21 -4.79 -11.01 7.71
CA LEU A 21 -4.76 -9.72 7.03
C LEU A 21 -4.57 -9.96 5.54
N SER A 22 -5.28 -9.19 4.73
CA SER A 22 -5.04 -9.08 3.29
C SER A 22 -4.44 -7.71 3.03
N ILE A 23 -3.18 -7.69 2.63
CA ILE A 23 -2.39 -6.49 2.42
C ILE A 23 -2.28 -6.27 0.92
N GLN A 24 -2.88 -5.18 0.44
CA GLN A 24 -2.83 -4.76 -0.94
C GLN A 24 -1.88 -3.58 -1.08
N ALA A 25 -0.94 -3.67 -2.03
CA ALA A 25 -0.03 -2.59 -2.36
C ALA A 25 -0.17 -2.21 -3.84
N GLU A 26 -0.32 -0.92 -4.08
CA GLU A 26 -0.35 -0.31 -5.40
C GLU A 26 0.89 0.57 -5.57
N GLY A 27 1.52 0.50 -6.74
CA GLY A 27 2.78 1.18 -6.98
C GLY A 27 3.02 1.48 -8.45
N LEU A 28 4.22 1.97 -8.73
CA LEU A 28 4.72 2.25 -10.07
C LEU A 28 6.04 1.55 -10.28
N THR A 29 6.24 0.97 -11.46
CA THR A 29 7.54 0.47 -11.93
C THR A 29 8.18 1.47 -12.88
N ALA A 30 9.51 1.47 -12.96
CA ALA A 30 10.25 2.41 -13.81
C ALA A 30 10.11 2.13 -15.32
N THR A 31 9.72 0.91 -15.68
CA THR A 31 9.52 0.46 -17.06
C THR A 31 8.25 -0.37 -17.18
N SER A 32 7.72 -0.49 -18.40
CA SER A 32 6.65 -1.45 -18.71
C SER A 32 7.16 -2.89 -18.63
N GLY A 33 6.27 -3.87 -18.49
CA GLY A 33 6.60 -5.29 -18.63
C GLY A 33 7.10 -6.00 -17.36
N TRP A 34 6.99 -5.36 -16.19
CA TRP A 34 7.25 -6.03 -14.91
C TRP A 34 6.19 -7.08 -14.64
N THR A 35 6.59 -8.21 -14.08
CA THR A 35 5.71 -9.34 -13.78
C THR A 35 5.90 -9.81 -12.34
N ASN A 36 4.99 -10.70 -11.90
CA ASN A 36 5.07 -11.38 -10.61
C ASN A 36 5.25 -10.41 -9.39
N PRO A 37 4.39 -9.38 -9.27
CA PRO A 37 4.49 -8.46 -8.16
C PRO A 37 4.11 -9.17 -6.85
N ARG A 38 4.92 -8.96 -5.82
CA ARG A 38 4.82 -9.66 -4.55
C ARG A 38 5.23 -8.77 -3.40
N LEU A 39 4.68 -9.05 -2.23
CA LEU A 39 5.10 -8.47 -0.96
C LEU A 39 5.92 -9.53 -0.23
N ASP A 40 7.20 -9.23 -0.02
CA ASP A 40 8.14 -10.12 0.65
C ASP A 40 8.42 -9.61 2.08
N ASN A 41 8.10 -10.44 3.08
CA ASN A 41 8.40 -10.17 4.49
C ASN A 41 9.68 -10.89 4.97
N SER A 42 10.40 -11.58 4.06
CA SER A 42 11.59 -12.37 4.43
C SER A 42 12.75 -11.55 5.00
N ALA A 43 12.75 -10.24 4.74
CA ALA A 43 13.74 -9.30 5.24
C ALA A 43 13.39 -8.70 6.61
N ASP A 44 12.23 -9.05 7.17
CA ASP A 44 11.79 -8.59 8.48
C ASP A 44 12.74 -9.14 9.57
N PRO A 45 13.44 -8.26 10.32
CA PRO A 45 14.34 -8.70 11.37
C PRO A 45 13.60 -9.30 12.58
N ASN A 46 12.32 -8.97 12.78
CA ASN A 46 11.51 -9.41 13.92
C ASN A 46 10.12 -9.87 13.47
N PRO A 47 10.00 -10.99 12.73
CA PRO A 47 8.72 -11.44 12.16
C PRO A 47 7.67 -11.86 13.21
N ASP A 48 8.08 -12.01 14.48
CA ASP A 48 7.21 -12.30 15.63
C ASP A 48 6.77 -11.04 16.38
N ASP A 49 7.16 -9.84 15.95
CA ASP A 49 6.64 -8.60 16.52
C ASP A 49 5.25 -8.26 15.95
N SER A 50 4.71 -7.12 16.38
CA SER A 50 3.42 -6.64 15.89
C SER A 50 3.56 -5.66 14.70
N VAL A 51 4.76 -5.38 14.20
CA VAL A 51 5.03 -4.43 13.12
C VAL A 51 5.55 -5.18 11.90
N LEU A 52 4.66 -5.48 10.97
CA LEU A 52 4.99 -6.31 9.82
C LEU A 52 5.69 -5.48 8.73
N GLU A 53 6.93 -5.83 8.39
CA GLU A 53 7.66 -5.14 7.32
C GLU A 53 7.67 -5.94 6.00
N PHE A 54 7.15 -5.35 4.93
CA PHE A 54 7.11 -5.95 3.59
C PHE A 54 7.91 -5.13 2.59
N SER A 55 8.65 -5.82 1.73
CA SER A 55 9.25 -5.25 0.54
C SER A 55 8.34 -5.46 -0.68
N PHE A 56 8.04 -4.38 -1.40
CA PHE A 56 7.29 -4.46 -2.64
C PHE A 56 8.24 -4.80 -3.79
N ASP A 57 8.23 -6.06 -4.19
CA ASP A 57 9.10 -6.63 -5.19
C ASP A 57 8.34 -7.07 -6.45
N GLY A 58 9.07 -7.16 -7.55
CA GLY A 58 8.61 -7.80 -8.77
C GLY A 58 9.78 -8.26 -9.62
N ASP A 59 9.46 -8.92 -10.71
CA ASP A 59 10.42 -9.40 -11.69
C ASP A 59 10.51 -8.36 -12.81
N LYS A 60 11.71 -7.78 -12.96
CA LYS A 60 11.98 -6.79 -14.00
C LYS A 60 12.02 -7.51 -15.35
N PRO A 61 11.44 -6.93 -16.41
CA PRO A 61 11.55 -7.48 -17.76
C PRO A 61 13.02 -7.56 -18.19
N SER A 62 13.37 -8.69 -18.81
CA SER A 62 14.71 -8.94 -19.37
C SER A 62 14.89 -8.33 -20.76
N ASP A 63 13.80 -8.09 -21.48
CA ASP A 63 13.78 -7.55 -22.85
C ASP A 63 13.68 -6.02 -22.90
N ILE A 64 13.72 -5.49 -24.13
CA ILE A 64 13.52 -4.07 -24.41
C ILE A 64 12.20 -3.61 -23.78
N SER A 65 12.31 -2.65 -22.88
CA SER A 65 11.17 -2.11 -22.13
C SER A 65 11.09 -0.61 -22.33
N LEU A 66 9.87 -0.08 -22.39
CA LEU A 66 9.67 1.36 -22.54
C LEU A 66 10.00 2.05 -21.20
N PRO A 67 10.77 3.16 -21.22
CA PRO A 67 11.08 3.95 -20.02
C PRO A 67 9.87 4.81 -19.63
N ARG A 68 8.82 4.14 -19.12
CA ARG A 68 7.56 4.75 -18.71
C ARG A 68 7.14 4.19 -17.36
N LEU A 69 6.71 5.09 -16.47
CA LEU A 69 6.09 4.71 -15.20
C LEU A 69 4.83 3.89 -15.46
N THR A 70 4.83 2.64 -15.02
CA THR A 70 3.74 1.69 -15.27
C THR A 70 3.12 1.27 -13.94
N PRO A 71 1.78 1.36 -13.77
CA PRO A 71 1.11 0.88 -12.57
C PRO A 71 1.34 -0.60 -12.34
N ILE A 72 1.53 -0.97 -11.07
CA ILE A 72 1.63 -2.37 -10.63
C ILE A 72 0.91 -2.54 -9.30
N MET A 73 0.28 -3.69 -9.11
CA MET A 73 -0.48 -3.99 -7.91
C MET A 73 -0.22 -5.43 -7.48
N THR A 74 -0.22 -5.66 -6.17
CA THR A 74 -0.18 -7.00 -5.59
C THR A 74 -1.00 -7.05 -4.31
N THR A 75 -1.43 -8.25 -3.96
CA THR A 75 -2.14 -8.54 -2.71
C THR A 75 -1.53 -9.79 -2.11
N VAL A 76 -1.28 -9.77 -0.80
CA VAL A 76 -0.83 -10.93 -0.04
C VAL A 76 -1.74 -11.14 1.17
N ASP A 77 -2.10 -12.40 1.42
CA ASP A 77 -2.76 -12.78 2.66
C ASP A 77 -1.70 -13.24 3.66
N PHE A 78 -1.65 -12.57 4.81
CA PHE A 78 -0.66 -12.82 5.86
C PHE A 78 -1.35 -13.09 7.19
N THR A 79 -0.85 -14.08 7.92
CA THR A 79 -1.37 -14.47 9.24
C THR A 79 -0.29 -14.17 10.29
N PRO A 80 -0.34 -13.01 10.95
CA PRO A 80 0.64 -12.69 11.98
C PRO A 80 0.49 -13.59 13.21
N THR A 81 1.63 -13.99 13.79
CA THR A 81 1.68 -14.85 14.98
C THR A 81 1.35 -14.07 16.27
N ASN A 82 1.78 -12.81 16.36
CA ASN A 82 1.71 -11.98 17.57
C ASN A 82 0.83 -10.73 17.41
N GLY A 83 -0.16 -10.83 16.52
CA GLY A 83 -1.00 -9.69 16.14
C GLY A 83 -0.32 -8.73 15.16
N ALA A 84 -1.01 -7.64 14.82
CA ALA A 84 -0.46 -6.60 13.93
C ALA A 84 -0.93 -5.22 14.40
N ASP A 85 0.02 -4.40 14.82
CA ASP A 85 -0.10 -2.99 15.19
C ASP A 85 0.19 -2.06 14.01
N ALA A 86 1.11 -2.45 13.11
CA ALA A 86 1.40 -1.71 11.90
C ALA A 86 1.87 -2.63 10.76
N VAL A 87 1.66 -2.17 9.53
CA VAL A 87 2.18 -2.79 8.30
C VAL A 87 2.98 -1.73 7.55
N ILE A 88 4.25 -2.02 7.29
CA ILE A 88 5.15 -1.15 6.55
C ILE A 88 5.39 -1.79 5.19
N VAL A 89 5.13 -1.07 4.10
CA VAL A 89 5.48 -1.52 2.75
C VAL A 89 6.55 -0.61 2.18
N SER A 90 7.73 -1.17 1.95
CA SER A 90 8.90 -0.49 1.44
C SER A 90 9.12 -0.77 -0.04
N ALA A 91 9.20 0.28 -0.84
CA ALA A 91 9.61 0.26 -2.23
C ALA A 91 11.03 0.83 -2.40
N ARG A 92 11.50 0.98 -3.64
CA ARG A 92 12.86 1.47 -3.91
C ARG A 92 13.06 2.94 -3.49
N THR A 93 12.07 3.80 -3.69
CA THR A 93 12.21 5.25 -3.42
C THR A 93 11.47 5.74 -2.18
N ASN A 94 10.57 4.94 -1.61
CA ASN A 94 9.76 5.33 -0.46
C ASN A 94 9.22 4.11 0.28
N SER A 95 8.65 4.36 1.46
CA SER A 95 7.83 3.41 2.21
C SER A 95 6.49 4.05 2.58
N ILE A 96 5.48 3.22 2.86
CA ILE A 96 4.20 3.63 3.43
C ILE A 96 3.94 2.74 4.64
N THR A 97 3.55 3.36 5.75
CA THR A 97 3.14 2.67 6.97
C THR A 97 1.64 2.82 7.14
N VAL A 98 0.96 1.71 7.44
CA VAL A 98 -0.46 1.67 7.77
C VAL A 98 -0.57 1.14 9.19
N HIS A 99 -1.22 1.89 10.07
CA HIS A 99 -1.41 1.48 11.46
C HIS A 99 -2.68 0.65 11.63
N ALA A 100 -2.78 -0.14 12.70
CA ALA A 100 -3.90 -1.05 12.96
C ALA A 100 -5.25 -0.33 13.09
N GLY A 101 -5.25 0.96 13.45
CA GLY A 101 -6.43 1.82 13.45
C GLY A 101 -6.95 2.17 12.05
N GLU A 102 -6.12 2.04 11.02
CA GLU A 102 -6.46 2.27 9.61
C GLU A 102 -6.83 0.98 8.87
N PHE A 103 -6.68 -0.18 9.53
CA PHE A 103 -7.03 -1.46 8.93
C PHE A 103 -8.54 -1.53 8.72
N VAL A 104 -8.94 -1.85 7.49
CA VAL A 104 -10.34 -1.96 7.12
C VAL A 104 -10.86 -3.36 7.42
N THR A 105 -12.11 -3.48 7.85
CA THR A 105 -12.79 -4.77 8.01
C THR A 105 -13.64 -5.01 6.77
N PRO A 106 -13.69 -6.23 6.19
CA PRO A 106 -14.55 -6.52 5.05
C PRO A 106 -16.01 -6.22 5.42
N GLY A 107 -16.63 -5.30 4.68
CA GLY A 107 -17.98 -4.79 4.96
C GLY A 107 -18.01 -3.43 5.68
N GLN A 108 -16.88 -2.96 6.21
CA GLN A 108 -16.72 -1.61 6.72
C GLN A 108 -16.22 -0.74 5.57
N ILE A 109 -17.15 -0.12 4.84
CA ILE A 109 -16.88 0.96 3.89
C ILE A 109 -16.30 2.12 4.71
N SER A 110 -14.99 2.15 4.91
CA SER A 110 -14.31 3.33 5.40
C SER A 110 -14.38 4.35 4.28
N SER A 111 -15.25 5.34 4.46
CA SER A 111 -15.21 6.60 3.75
C SER A 111 -13.76 7.05 3.69
N GLN A 112 -13.12 6.94 2.52
CA GLN A 112 -11.96 7.77 2.25
C GLN A 112 -12.37 9.19 2.59
N PRO A 113 -11.53 10.02 3.24
CA PRO A 113 -11.70 11.45 3.09
C PRO A 113 -11.44 11.73 1.60
N THR A 114 -12.49 11.66 0.78
CA THR A 114 -12.51 12.43 -0.45
C THR A 114 -12.34 13.85 0.04
N THR A 115 -11.23 14.49 -0.32
CA THR A 115 -11.09 15.94 -0.24
C THR A 115 -12.37 16.52 -0.83
N LEU A 116 -13.29 16.92 0.05
CA LEU A 116 -14.39 17.78 -0.28
C LEU A 116 -13.71 19.09 -0.66
N ALA A 117 -13.57 19.31 -1.95
CA ALA A 117 -13.34 20.64 -2.48
C ALA A 117 -14.56 21.48 -2.08
N VAL A 118 -14.49 22.07 -0.90
CA VAL A 118 -15.35 23.19 -0.51
C VAL A 118 -14.96 24.32 -1.46
N GLY A 119 -15.80 24.51 -2.46
CA GLY A 119 -15.80 25.74 -3.24
C GLY A 119 -16.46 26.81 -2.39
N GLU A 120 -15.66 27.68 -1.79
CA GLU A 120 -16.15 28.90 -1.15
C GLU A 120 -15.12 30.00 -1.35
N GLU A 121 -15.16 30.64 -2.54
CA GLU A 121 -14.78 32.05 -2.66
C GLU A 121 -15.74 32.70 -3.67
N GLU A 122 -16.95 33.03 -3.22
CA GLU A 122 -17.71 34.11 -3.83
C GLU A 122 -17.07 35.43 -3.38
N PRO A 123 -16.48 36.26 -4.27
CA PRO A 123 -16.02 37.56 -3.86
C PRO A 123 -17.24 38.45 -3.55
N GLN A 124 -17.41 38.79 -2.26
CA GLN A 124 -18.28 39.89 -1.86
C GLN A 124 -17.70 41.20 -2.44
N PHE A 125 -18.26 41.66 -3.56
CA PHE A 125 -18.10 43.04 -3.98
C PHE A 125 -18.94 43.93 -3.05
N THR A 126 -18.29 44.52 -2.07
CA THR A 126 -18.77 45.75 -1.42
C THR A 126 -17.93 46.92 -1.93
N THR A 127 -18.54 48.12 -1.86
CA THR A 127 -18.02 49.48 -2.10
C THR A 127 -18.18 49.98 -3.55
N TRP A 128 -18.81 51.12 -3.88
CA TRP A 128 -19.14 52.37 -3.17
C TRP A 128 -20.43 52.98 -3.75
#